data_AF-A0AAV5R4V9-F1
#
_entry.id   AF-A0AAV5R4V9-F1
#
_cell.length_a   1.000
_cell.length_b   1.000
_cell.length_c   1.000
_cell.angle_alpha   90.00
_cell.angle_beta   90.00
_cell.angle_gamma   90.00
#
_symmetry.space_group_name_H-M   'P 1'
#
loop_
_entity.id
_entity.type
_entity.pdbx_description
1 polymer ?
#
loop_
_entity_poly.entity_id
_entity_poly.type
_entity_poly.pdbx_seq_one_letter_code
_entity_poly.pdbx_strand_id
1 'polypeptide(L)'
;MDGYDNSDTAMLINWLSEQVLTLNVPEKQEFPNEITALIRKIKQGHIYLPVFQRLLYSKYKDIHLSFKSDILGFFKWIEASSSHMDTLYIIFKFNDLDIILLKRSEFCIYQGYTKKIWKDILNFFIIEENHGDLHFVSKVLMKVNLYSELDELMFQVSKTKITKHLDTIYWDDPIYGTLVKWVELDVFMVFDSYVSMKNVIAFREGLFLIAKNLLIKRRIKDLYHLISKYPFTRETMKEINRCLDKSTYHDKLVQSFIQQLNQKLLLPSVKTVDLIIYYIKTIHSFLLIDHRGVLLDKVARPIRNYLRTRDDTIEKIVNGLLTTDRKKNKLIELNSELVRGYSKNSNSKSRNYKKRTLKWQPDPVDALPDFQIGKIDDIIDSLTSIFDDNSLFIDQFVKIFSVDLLTIKNYDISHILNSLSLLKTKFVDDDFNILDIMINDIQKSKLLDTEIHDVVNTVNDIHGVFLSYIFWPNLSPKASTFVYPKVIKDDLEKYEKGYEQFQKDRVLTLHPEKTLVDINIEIGGVNKPFRVTLEKLLVLNFINDSSIKDIKMGIIMMNLKMPLVMVKSSLEFWAKENVLIESHGGWRLNE
;
A
#
# COMPACT_ATOMS: atom_id res chain seq x y z
N MET A 1 43.31 23.88 78.68
CA MET A 1 43.87 22.56 79.05
C MET A 1 42.85 21.55 78.56
N ASP A 2 43.08 20.79 77.50
CA ASP A 2 44.34 20.17 77.09
C ASP A 2 44.70 20.45 75.64
N GLY A 3 45.99 20.64 75.38
CA GLY A 3 46.56 20.68 74.05
C GLY A 3 46.44 19.28 73.44
N TYR A 4 45.49 19.11 72.53
CA TYR A 4 45.54 17.99 71.61
C TYR A 4 46.69 18.24 70.65
N ASP A 5 47.70 17.36 70.72
CA ASP A 5 48.84 17.39 69.83
C ASP A 5 48.39 17.48 68.36
N ASN A 6 48.77 18.58 67.71
CA ASN A 6 48.69 18.70 66.25
C ASN A 6 49.45 17.56 65.54
N SER A 7 50.37 16.88 66.25
CA SER A 7 51.09 15.70 65.77
C SER A 7 50.17 14.50 65.55
N ASP A 8 49.31 14.16 66.51
CA ASP A 8 48.48 12.95 66.43
C ASP A 8 47.37 13.07 65.39
N THR A 9 46.74 14.25 65.31
CA THR A 9 45.75 14.55 64.27
C THR A 9 46.40 14.65 62.88
N ALA A 10 47.60 15.24 62.76
CA ALA A 10 48.35 15.25 61.51
C ALA A 10 48.82 13.85 61.10
N MET A 11 49.19 12.98 62.04
CA MET A 11 49.59 11.59 61.79
C MET A 11 48.40 10.74 61.39
N LEU A 12 47.22 10.96 61.98
CA LEU A 12 45.96 10.31 61.58
C LEU A 12 45.49 10.82 60.22
N ILE A 13 45.67 12.11 59.90
CA ILE A 13 45.44 12.68 58.57
C ILE A 13 46.44 12.12 57.55
N ASN A 14 47.72 12.01 57.92
CA ASN A 14 48.76 11.47 57.04
C ASN A 14 48.52 9.98 56.79
N TRP A 15 48.19 9.21 57.82
CA TRP A 15 47.77 7.81 57.70
C TRP A 15 46.50 7.67 56.86
N LEU A 16 45.44 8.43 57.12
CA LEU A 16 44.22 8.42 56.30
C LEU A 16 44.48 8.84 54.83
N SER A 17 45.46 9.71 54.59
CA SER A 17 45.90 10.09 53.24
C SER A 17 46.85 9.08 52.58
N GLU A 18 47.58 8.28 53.36
CA GLU A 18 48.40 7.16 52.89
C GLU A 18 47.54 5.91 52.65
N GLN A 19 46.45 5.74 53.41
CA GLN A 19 45.41 4.72 53.22
C GLN A 19 44.46 5.07 52.05
N VAL A 20 44.91 5.86 51.06
CA VAL A 20 44.25 5.91 49.76
C VAL A 20 44.33 4.50 49.20
N LEU A 21 43.25 3.75 49.44
CA LEU A 21 43.09 2.36 49.07
C LEU A 21 43.44 2.22 47.60
N THR A 22 44.65 1.72 47.33
CA THR A 22 45.03 1.29 46.00
C THR A 22 43.99 0.26 45.56
N LEU A 23 43.56 0.32 44.29
CA LEU A 23 42.49 -0.44 43.64
C LEU A 23 42.58 -1.98 43.73
N ASN A 24 43.48 -2.54 44.53
CA ASN A 24 43.53 -3.98 44.81
C ASN A 24 42.69 -4.33 46.04
N VAL A 25 42.06 -5.51 45.98
CA VAL A 25 41.25 -6.12 47.05
C VAL A 25 41.92 -5.89 48.41
N PRO A 26 41.26 -5.27 49.39
CA PRO A 26 41.89 -5.04 50.69
C PRO A 26 41.99 -6.39 51.41
N GLU A 27 43.20 -6.95 51.44
CA GLU A 27 43.60 -7.85 52.51
C GLU A 27 43.38 -7.14 53.86
N LYS A 28 42.95 -7.89 54.87
CA LYS A 28 42.67 -7.37 56.23
C LYS A 28 43.86 -6.54 56.72
N GLN A 29 43.77 -5.22 56.64
CA GLN A 29 44.79 -4.34 57.20
C GLN A 29 44.62 -4.31 58.72
N GLU A 30 45.70 -4.64 59.43
CA GLU A 30 45.80 -4.51 60.87
C GLU A 30 46.03 -3.03 61.24
N PHE A 31 45.25 -2.53 62.21
CA PHE A 31 45.39 -1.17 62.70
C PHE A 31 46.64 -1.01 63.55
N PRO A 32 47.44 0.06 63.38
CA PRO A 32 48.47 0.42 64.34
C PRO A 32 47.87 0.57 65.76
N ASN A 33 48.53 -0.02 66.76
CA ASN A 33 48.06 -0.05 68.16
C ASN A 33 47.85 1.35 68.79
N GLU A 34 48.46 2.38 68.23
CA GLU A 34 48.38 3.77 68.68
C GLU A 34 47.09 4.46 68.20
N ILE A 35 46.62 4.12 66.98
CA ILE A 35 45.36 4.63 66.43
C ILE A 35 44.17 4.01 67.18
N THR A 36 44.25 2.73 67.55
CA THR A 36 43.23 2.07 68.39
C THR A 36 43.21 2.60 69.82
N ALA A 37 44.34 3.08 70.35
CA ALA A 37 44.41 3.78 71.64
C ALA A 37 43.78 5.18 71.61
N LEU A 38 43.98 5.94 70.52
CA LEU A 38 43.34 7.25 70.27
C LEU A 38 41.82 7.13 70.13
N ILE A 39 41.34 6.12 69.38
CA ILE A 39 39.90 5.84 69.20
C ILE A 39 39.23 5.43 70.52
N ARG A 40 39.93 4.72 71.42
CA ARG A 40 39.40 4.35 72.75
C ARG A 40 39.27 5.53 73.72
N LYS A 41 40.08 6.58 73.56
CA LYS A 41 40.08 7.74 74.47
C LYS A 41 38.98 8.77 74.19
N ILE A 42 38.40 8.80 72.98
CA ILE A 42 37.48 9.85 72.55
C ILE A 42 36.03 9.37 72.64
N LYS A 43 35.18 10.11 73.38
CA LYS A 43 33.76 9.76 73.60
C LYS A 43 32.82 10.18 72.47
N GLN A 44 33.21 11.11 71.58
CA GLN A 44 32.34 11.64 70.51
C GLN A 44 33.08 11.72 69.17
N GLY A 45 32.51 11.11 68.12
CA GLY A 45 33.09 11.04 66.78
C GLY A 45 33.03 12.32 65.93
N HIS A 46 32.31 13.36 66.36
CA HIS A 46 32.10 14.60 65.58
C HIS A 46 33.38 15.31 65.13
N ILE A 47 34.48 15.18 65.90
CA ILE A 47 35.77 15.83 65.60
C ILE A 47 36.35 15.34 64.27
N TYR A 48 36.01 14.12 63.85
CA TYR A 48 36.54 13.51 62.62
C TYR A 48 35.75 13.89 61.35
N LEU A 49 34.58 14.53 61.47
CA LEU A 49 33.69 14.84 60.34
C LEU A 49 34.37 15.66 59.21
N PRO A 50 35.14 16.73 59.48
CA PRO A 50 35.80 17.51 58.43
C PRO A 50 36.93 16.75 57.72
N VAL A 51 37.58 15.82 58.44
CA VAL A 51 38.65 14.98 57.88
C VAL A 51 38.08 13.98 56.89
N PHE A 52 36.96 13.34 57.24
CA PHE A 52 36.24 12.43 56.34
C PHE A 52 35.67 13.14 55.11
N GLN A 53 35.18 14.37 55.24
CA GLN A 53 34.76 15.17 54.09
C GLN A 53 35.92 15.46 53.13
N ARG A 54 37.10 15.84 53.65
CA ARG A 54 38.30 16.05 52.81
C ARG A 54 38.74 14.76 52.11
N LEU A 55 38.65 13.62 52.78
CA LEU A 55 38.98 12.32 52.20
C LEU A 55 38.02 11.94 51.06
N LEU A 56 36.71 12.18 51.24
CA LEU A 56 35.71 12.02 50.17
C LEU A 56 36.01 12.92 48.96
N TYR A 57 36.43 14.16 49.18
CA TYR A 57 36.85 15.06 48.10
C TYR A 57 38.17 14.66 47.43
N SER A 58 39.10 14.02 48.15
CA SER A 58 40.30 13.44 47.54
C SER A 58 39.95 12.26 46.63
N LYS A 59 39.09 11.34 47.11
CA LYS A 59 38.56 10.23 46.31
C LYS A 59 37.91 10.71 45.01
N TYR A 60 37.17 11.83 45.03
CA TYR A 60 36.58 12.42 43.82
C TYR A 60 37.61 12.74 42.72
N LYS A 61 38.81 13.22 43.08
CA LYS A 61 39.86 13.54 42.11
C LYS A 61 40.49 12.28 41.49
N ASP A 62 40.68 11.23 42.28
CA ASP A 62 41.36 10.00 41.83
C ASP A 62 40.47 9.10 40.96
N ILE A 63 39.14 9.10 41.20
CA ILE A 63 38.16 8.41 40.34
C ILE A 63 38.24 8.94 38.89
N HIS A 64 38.49 10.24 38.72
CA HIS A 64 38.54 10.89 37.41
C HIS A 64 39.75 10.45 36.55
N LEU A 65 40.79 9.87 37.16
CA LEU A 65 42.03 9.46 36.50
C LEU A 65 42.04 7.98 36.07
N SER A 66 41.25 7.12 36.72
CA SER A 66 41.40 5.66 36.67
C SER A 66 40.36 4.91 35.83
N PHE A 67 39.12 5.40 35.73
CA PHE A 67 38.03 4.67 35.08
C PHE A 67 37.72 5.19 33.68
N LYS A 68 38.48 4.74 32.68
CA LYS A 68 38.17 4.99 31.25
C LYS A 68 37.62 3.79 30.49
N SER A 69 37.59 2.56 31.04
CA SER A 69 37.22 1.40 30.21
C SER A 69 36.60 0.17 30.89
N ASP A 70 36.55 0.06 32.23
CA ASP A 70 35.93 -1.12 32.90
C ASP A 70 34.72 -0.71 33.76
N ILE A 71 33.52 -0.95 33.24
CA ILE A 71 32.23 -0.61 33.87
C ILE A 71 31.90 -1.57 35.01
N LEU A 72 32.20 -2.87 34.86
CA LEU A 72 31.94 -3.86 35.91
C LEU A 72 32.90 -3.67 37.10
N GLY A 73 34.17 -3.37 36.81
CA GLY A 73 35.15 -2.96 37.81
C GLY A 73 34.70 -1.73 38.61
N PHE A 74 34.05 -0.76 37.94
CA PHE A 74 33.52 0.43 38.60
C PHE A 74 32.39 0.13 39.60
N PHE A 75 31.41 -0.71 39.23
CA PHE A 75 30.33 -1.08 40.17
C PHE A 75 30.82 -1.97 41.31
N LYS A 76 31.80 -2.86 41.08
CA LYS A 76 32.46 -3.65 42.14
C LYS A 76 33.21 -2.74 43.11
N TRP A 77 33.86 -1.71 42.59
CA TRP A 77 34.53 -0.70 43.39
C TRP A 77 33.55 0.12 44.25
N ILE A 78 32.37 0.49 43.73
CA ILE A 78 31.35 1.17 44.53
C ILE A 78 30.91 0.31 45.71
N GLU A 79 30.63 -0.99 45.49
CA GLU A 79 30.17 -1.87 46.57
C GLU A 79 31.26 -2.09 47.63
N ALA A 80 32.51 -2.29 47.21
CA ALA A 80 33.65 -2.44 48.11
C ALA A 80 33.90 -1.14 48.92
N SER A 81 33.82 0.01 48.25
CA SER A 81 34.01 1.33 48.88
C SER A 81 32.92 1.63 49.90
N SER A 82 31.65 1.37 49.58
CA SER A 82 30.54 1.53 50.52
C SER A 82 30.70 0.63 51.75
N SER A 83 31.12 -0.62 51.56
CA SER A 83 31.33 -1.58 52.66
C SER A 83 32.48 -1.15 53.58
N HIS A 84 33.55 -0.59 53.01
CA HIS A 84 34.67 -0.07 53.78
C HIS A 84 34.35 1.25 54.51
N MET A 85 33.56 2.13 53.90
CA MET A 85 33.09 3.34 54.60
C MET A 85 32.16 2.97 55.77
N ASP A 86 31.32 1.94 55.61
CA ASP A 86 30.49 1.42 56.70
C ASP A 86 31.32 0.87 57.87
N THR A 87 32.42 0.13 57.62
CA THR A 87 33.30 -0.32 58.69
C THR A 87 34.02 0.84 59.37
N LEU A 88 34.44 1.87 58.62
CA LEU A 88 35.02 3.08 59.19
C LEU A 88 34.01 3.84 60.07
N TYR A 89 32.74 3.94 59.66
CA TYR A 89 31.71 4.59 60.47
C TYR A 89 31.52 3.89 61.83
N ILE A 90 31.58 2.56 61.85
CA ILE A 90 31.46 1.74 63.08
C ILE A 90 32.69 1.92 63.98
N ILE A 91 33.89 1.95 63.40
CA ILE A 91 35.16 2.04 64.15
C ILE A 91 35.30 3.40 64.85
N PHE A 92 34.90 4.49 64.18
CA PHE A 92 35.03 5.85 64.72
C PHE A 92 33.84 6.29 65.60
N LYS A 93 32.86 5.41 65.87
CA LYS A 93 31.70 5.66 66.75
C LYS A 93 30.97 6.97 66.44
N PHE A 94 30.67 7.21 65.16
CA PHE A 94 29.86 8.35 64.75
C PHE A 94 28.42 8.23 65.25
N ASN A 95 27.77 9.36 65.51
CA ASN A 95 26.33 9.40 65.81
C ASN A 95 25.53 9.09 64.53
N ASP A 96 24.33 8.53 64.68
CA ASP A 96 23.48 8.13 63.55
C ASP A 96 23.22 9.29 62.55
N LEU A 97 23.10 10.53 63.05
CA LEU A 97 22.92 11.72 62.21
C LEU A 97 24.15 12.05 61.34
N ASP A 98 25.35 11.87 61.86
CA ASP A 98 26.59 12.12 61.12
C ASP A 98 26.80 11.06 60.03
N ILE A 99 26.46 9.80 60.35
CA ILE A 99 26.50 8.68 59.40
C ILE A 99 25.54 8.97 58.23
N ILE A 100 24.33 9.48 58.51
CA ILE A 100 23.37 9.85 57.46
C ILE A 100 23.92 10.98 56.58
N LEU A 101 24.52 12.03 57.16
CA LEU A 101 25.09 13.14 56.38
C LEU A 101 26.27 12.70 55.51
N LEU A 102 27.17 11.87 56.05
CA LEU A 102 28.31 11.34 55.30
C LEU A 102 27.87 10.43 54.17
N LYS A 103 26.93 9.50 54.41
CA LYS A 103 26.35 8.65 53.36
C LYS A 103 25.68 9.46 52.25
N ARG A 104 24.99 10.56 52.58
CA ARG A 104 24.41 11.45 51.56
C ARG A 104 25.48 12.11 50.70
N SER A 105 26.57 12.60 51.30
CA SER A 105 27.67 13.20 50.55
C SER A 105 28.40 12.19 49.66
N GLU A 106 28.60 10.97 50.15
CA GLU A 106 29.18 9.85 49.41
C GLU A 106 28.31 9.45 48.21
N PHE A 107 27.00 9.26 48.43
CA PHE A 107 26.07 8.93 47.35
C PHE A 107 25.98 10.07 46.33
N CYS A 108 25.99 11.34 46.72
CA CYS A 108 26.02 12.45 45.76
C CYS A 108 27.25 12.42 44.84
N ILE A 109 28.41 12.00 45.35
CA ILE A 109 29.64 11.83 44.54
C ILE A 109 29.46 10.70 43.53
N TYR A 110 28.96 9.53 43.97
CA TYR A 110 28.69 8.41 43.08
C TYR A 110 27.65 8.77 42.00
N GLN A 111 26.57 9.47 42.37
CA GLN A 111 25.54 9.96 41.46
C GLN A 111 26.08 10.93 40.40
N GLY A 112 27.01 11.82 40.78
CA GLY A 112 27.65 12.73 39.85
C GLY A 112 28.51 12.02 38.80
N TYR A 113 29.10 10.88 39.18
CA TYR A 113 29.95 10.09 38.30
C TYR A 113 29.18 9.13 37.40
N THR A 114 28.16 8.44 37.93
CA THR A 114 27.28 7.59 37.12
C THR A 114 26.62 8.37 35.98
N LYS A 115 26.25 9.64 36.21
CA LYS A 115 25.74 10.55 35.17
C LYS A 115 26.76 10.83 34.05
N LYS A 116 28.06 10.87 34.36
CA LYS A 116 29.12 11.09 33.36
C LYS A 116 29.38 9.83 32.51
N ILE A 117 29.38 8.64 33.12
CA ILE A 117 29.62 7.35 32.43
C ILE A 117 28.34 6.73 31.85
N TRP A 118 27.19 7.38 32.03
CA TRP A 118 25.88 6.84 31.66
C TRP A 118 25.77 6.33 30.21
N LYS A 119 26.40 7.03 29.26
CA LYS A 119 26.41 6.62 27.84
C LYS A 119 27.19 5.33 27.60
N ASP A 120 28.28 5.12 28.33
CA ASP A 120 29.11 3.93 28.20
C ASP A 120 28.44 2.73 28.87
N ILE A 121 27.76 2.96 30.01
CA ILE A 121 26.90 1.95 30.68
C ILE A 121 25.78 1.49 29.74
N LEU A 122 25.09 2.41 29.07
CA LEU A 122 24.04 2.08 28.11
C LEU A 122 24.59 1.24 26.95
N ASN A 123 25.75 1.59 26.39
CA ASN A 123 26.36 0.83 25.29
C ASN A 123 26.78 -0.58 25.72
N PHE A 124 27.33 -0.73 26.93
CA PHE A 124 27.74 -2.02 27.47
C PHE A 124 26.56 -2.99 27.62
N PHE A 125 25.45 -2.53 28.21
CA PHE A 125 24.24 -3.36 28.38
C PHE A 125 23.45 -3.60 27.08
N ILE A 126 23.70 -2.83 26.02
CA ILE A 126 23.16 -3.11 24.67
C ILE A 126 23.92 -4.26 23.98
N ILE A 127 25.18 -4.51 24.40
CA ILE A 127 26.13 -5.44 23.77
C ILE A 127 26.24 -6.75 24.56
N GLU A 128 26.31 -6.73 25.89
CA GLU A 128 26.47 -7.93 26.72
C GLU A 128 25.15 -8.40 27.35
N GLU A 129 24.73 -9.63 27.01
CA GLU A 129 23.49 -10.27 27.47
C GLU A 129 23.64 -11.02 28.81
N ASN A 130 24.52 -10.58 29.71
CA ASN A 130 24.70 -11.22 31.00
C ASN A 130 23.69 -10.70 32.04
N HIS A 131 22.66 -11.50 32.30
CA HIS A 131 21.65 -11.23 33.34
C HIS A 131 22.25 -11.04 34.74
N GLY A 132 23.39 -11.67 35.04
CA GLY A 132 24.08 -11.54 36.33
C GLY A 132 24.71 -10.16 36.57
N ASP A 133 25.29 -9.58 35.52
CA ASP A 133 25.93 -8.26 35.61
C ASP A 133 24.90 -7.14 35.73
N LEU A 134 23.74 -7.30 35.08
CA LEU A 134 22.60 -6.39 35.24
C LEU A 134 21.99 -6.45 36.65
N HIS A 135 21.92 -7.65 37.26
CA HIS A 135 21.47 -7.80 38.64
C HIS A 135 22.41 -7.08 39.63
N PHE A 136 23.71 -7.26 39.41
CA PHE A 136 24.73 -6.61 40.23
C PHE A 136 24.65 -5.08 40.12
N VAL A 137 24.60 -4.57 38.89
CA VAL A 137 24.55 -3.13 38.63
C VAL A 137 23.26 -2.48 39.14
N SER A 138 22.10 -3.12 38.94
CA SER A 138 20.82 -2.62 39.48
C SER A 138 20.81 -2.58 41.01
N LYS A 139 21.36 -3.60 41.69
CA LYS A 139 21.50 -3.62 43.16
C LYS A 139 22.39 -2.47 43.66
N VAL A 140 23.50 -2.20 42.97
CA VAL A 140 24.39 -1.08 43.33
C VAL A 140 23.72 0.27 43.03
N LEU A 141 23.02 0.43 41.91
CA LEU A 141 22.28 1.65 41.57
C LEU A 141 21.13 1.94 42.55
N MET A 142 20.42 0.89 43.01
CA MET A 142 19.42 1.01 44.07
C MET A 142 20.05 1.45 45.40
N LYS A 143 21.24 0.93 45.76
CA LYS A 143 21.98 1.37 46.96
C LYS A 143 22.38 2.86 46.87
N VAL A 144 22.68 3.36 45.67
CA VAL A 144 23.10 4.76 45.41
C VAL A 144 21.89 5.71 45.22
N ASN A 145 20.65 5.24 45.41
CA ASN A 145 19.40 6.00 45.23
C ASN A 145 19.19 6.57 43.82
N LEU A 146 19.71 5.92 42.77
CA LEU A 146 19.55 6.32 41.37
C LEU A 146 18.38 5.57 40.70
N TYR A 147 17.20 5.65 41.30
CA TYR A 147 16.03 4.91 40.81
C TYR A 147 15.54 5.42 39.45
N SER A 148 15.61 6.73 39.21
CA SER A 148 15.18 7.36 37.95
C SER A 148 16.06 6.97 36.77
N GLU A 149 17.38 7.01 36.96
CA GLU A 149 18.33 6.62 35.92
C GLU A 149 18.23 5.11 35.66
N LEU A 150 18.08 4.28 36.70
CA LEU A 150 17.86 2.85 36.54
C LEU A 150 16.60 2.59 35.69
N ASP A 151 15.46 3.20 36.03
CA ASP A 151 14.24 3.07 35.25
C ASP A 151 14.47 3.48 33.78
N GLU A 152 15.16 4.60 33.52
CA GLU A 152 15.51 5.05 32.16
C GLU A 152 16.40 4.04 31.40
N LEU A 153 17.38 3.44 32.06
CA LEU A 153 18.22 2.38 31.49
C LEU A 153 17.38 1.16 31.12
N MET A 154 16.51 0.71 32.04
CA MET A 154 15.63 -0.43 31.80
C MET A 154 14.70 -0.17 30.61
N PHE A 155 14.18 1.06 30.48
CA PHE A 155 13.38 1.47 29.33
C PHE A 155 14.18 1.45 28.02
N GLN A 156 15.41 1.97 28.00
CA GLN A 156 16.23 1.99 26.77
C GLN A 156 16.69 0.58 26.36
N VAL A 157 17.11 -0.26 27.30
CA VAL A 157 17.50 -1.66 27.05
C VAL A 157 16.30 -2.47 26.56
N SER A 158 15.12 -2.27 27.16
CA SER A 158 13.90 -2.93 26.71
C SER A 158 13.50 -2.48 25.31
N LYS A 159 13.62 -1.18 25.01
CA LYS A 159 13.37 -0.64 23.68
C LYS A 159 14.31 -1.24 22.62
N THR A 160 15.60 -1.38 22.90
CA THR A 160 16.55 -1.98 21.96
C THR A 160 16.30 -3.48 21.77
N LYS A 161 15.99 -4.21 22.84
CA LYS A 161 15.57 -5.63 22.75
C LYS A 161 14.32 -5.80 21.90
N ILE A 162 13.30 -4.97 22.13
CA ILE A 162 12.07 -4.97 21.32
C ILE A 162 12.39 -4.67 19.85
N THR A 163 13.29 -3.71 19.54
CA THR A 163 13.67 -3.45 18.15
C THR A 163 14.39 -4.64 17.49
N LYS A 164 15.34 -5.28 18.17
CA LYS A 164 16.06 -6.46 17.63
C LYS A 164 15.09 -7.61 17.38
N HIS A 165 14.20 -7.87 18.34
CA HIS A 165 13.19 -8.94 18.23
C HIS A 165 12.13 -8.64 17.15
N LEU A 166 11.77 -7.37 16.96
CA LEU A 166 10.90 -6.97 15.86
C LEU A 166 11.56 -7.22 14.50
N ASP A 167 12.86 -6.95 14.36
CA ASP A 167 13.57 -7.19 13.10
C ASP A 167 13.69 -8.69 12.76
N THR A 168 13.72 -9.59 13.76
CA THR A 168 13.78 -11.04 13.52
C THR A 168 12.42 -11.66 13.18
N ILE A 169 11.34 -11.18 13.79
CA ILE A 169 9.98 -11.74 13.61
C ILE A 169 9.22 -11.08 12.45
N TYR A 170 9.77 -10.04 11.83
CA TYR A 170 9.03 -9.24 10.86
C TYR A 170 8.59 -10.02 9.62
N TRP A 171 7.31 -10.37 9.58
CA TRP A 171 6.60 -10.99 8.46
C TRP A 171 5.38 -10.16 8.04
N ASP A 172 4.83 -10.49 6.88
CA ASP A 172 3.64 -9.83 6.33
C ASP A 172 2.34 -10.13 7.13
N ASP A 173 2.39 -11.09 8.05
CA ASP A 173 1.29 -11.55 8.93
C ASP A 173 1.16 -10.72 10.23
N PRO A 174 0.00 -10.80 10.94
CA PRO A 174 -0.20 -10.06 12.20
C PRO A 174 0.67 -10.61 13.33
N ILE A 175 1.47 -9.73 13.94
CA ILE A 175 2.53 -10.07 14.92
C ILE A 175 2.23 -9.49 16.30
N TYR A 176 1.32 -8.52 16.42
CA TYR A 176 1.04 -7.79 17.65
C TYR A 176 0.67 -8.70 18.81
N GLY A 177 -0.14 -9.74 18.57
CA GLY A 177 -0.51 -10.70 19.62
C GLY A 177 0.68 -11.50 20.17
N THR A 178 1.59 -11.91 19.30
CA THR A 178 2.82 -12.63 19.68
C THR A 178 3.82 -11.68 20.35
N LEU A 179 3.93 -10.46 19.85
CA LEU A 179 4.78 -9.42 20.41
C LEU A 179 4.37 -9.06 21.84
N VAL A 180 3.06 -8.89 22.10
CA VAL A 180 2.55 -8.58 23.44
C VAL A 180 2.88 -9.71 24.42
N LYS A 181 2.67 -10.97 24.02
CA LYS A 181 3.03 -12.14 24.86
C LYS A 181 4.53 -12.19 25.14
N TRP A 182 5.36 -11.93 24.14
CA TRP A 182 6.81 -11.92 24.30
C TRP A 182 7.27 -10.78 25.22
N VAL A 183 6.73 -9.56 25.04
CA VAL A 183 7.04 -8.43 25.92
C VAL A 183 6.61 -8.74 27.36
N GLU A 184 5.50 -9.44 27.56
CA GLU A 184 5.04 -9.83 28.90
C GLU A 184 5.94 -10.90 29.54
N LEU A 185 6.31 -11.94 28.80
CA LEU A 185 7.08 -13.07 29.34
C LEU A 185 8.58 -12.80 29.45
N ASP A 186 9.21 -12.26 28.40
CA ASP A 186 10.67 -12.19 28.31
C ASP A 186 11.23 -10.83 28.74
N VAL A 187 10.45 -9.77 28.59
CA VAL A 187 10.88 -8.41 28.94
C VAL A 187 10.35 -8.01 30.31
N PHE A 188 9.03 -8.09 30.51
CA PHE A 188 8.43 -7.65 31.76
C PHE A 188 8.80 -8.56 32.94
N MET A 189 8.69 -9.89 32.85
CA MET A 189 9.03 -10.77 34.00
C MET A 189 10.51 -10.67 34.41
N VAL A 190 11.42 -10.45 33.46
CA VAL A 190 12.85 -10.30 33.76
C VAL A 190 13.13 -8.95 34.41
N PHE A 191 12.46 -7.89 33.96
CA PHE A 191 12.72 -6.53 34.40
C PHE A 191 11.85 -6.04 35.57
N ASP A 192 10.78 -6.75 35.92
CA ASP A 192 9.91 -6.48 37.06
C ASP A 192 10.70 -6.42 38.38
N SER A 193 11.66 -7.34 38.55
CA SER A 193 12.54 -7.39 39.73
C SER A 193 13.51 -6.22 39.87
N TYR A 194 13.70 -5.43 38.81
CA TYR A 194 14.70 -4.36 38.73
C TYR A 194 14.10 -2.95 38.73
N VAL A 195 12.79 -2.82 38.52
CA VAL A 195 12.09 -1.53 38.46
C VAL A 195 11.59 -1.15 39.86
N SER A 196 11.60 0.15 40.16
CA SER A 196 11.06 0.64 41.43
C SER A 196 9.58 0.26 41.59
N MET A 197 9.18 -0.29 42.75
CA MET A 197 7.81 -0.74 43.05
C MET A 197 6.72 0.30 42.76
N LYS A 198 7.06 1.60 42.72
CA LYS A 198 6.12 2.69 42.37
C LYS A 198 5.82 2.81 40.88
N ASN A 199 6.73 2.38 40.01
CA ASN A 199 6.69 2.61 38.55
C ASN A 199 6.42 1.35 37.73
N VAL A 200 6.30 0.17 38.35
CA VAL A 200 6.09 -1.12 37.66
C VAL A 200 4.90 -1.11 36.70
N ILE A 201 3.76 -0.54 37.12
CA ILE A 201 2.55 -0.48 36.30
C ILE A 201 2.74 0.47 35.10
N ALA A 202 3.32 1.65 35.34
CA ALA A 202 3.64 2.62 34.29
C ALA A 202 4.71 2.11 33.32
N PHE A 203 5.65 1.29 33.81
CA PHE A 203 6.66 0.62 33.00
C PHE A 203 6.01 -0.42 32.06
N ARG A 204 5.11 -1.26 32.57
CA ARG A 204 4.35 -2.24 31.77
C ARG A 204 3.54 -1.56 30.65
N GLU A 205 2.77 -0.53 30.99
CA GLU A 205 1.98 0.23 30.01
C GLU A 205 2.88 0.95 28.99
N GLY A 206 4.00 1.51 29.46
CA GLY A 206 5.01 2.16 28.62
C GLY A 206 5.66 1.19 27.62
N LEU A 207 5.98 -0.03 28.04
CA LEU A 207 6.54 -1.07 27.17
C LEU A 207 5.56 -1.46 26.07
N PHE A 208 4.28 -1.70 26.40
CA PHE A 208 3.27 -2.00 25.39
C PHE A 208 3.07 -0.85 24.40
N LEU A 209 3.06 0.39 24.89
CA LEU A 209 2.96 1.57 24.04
C LEU A 209 4.19 1.72 23.12
N ILE A 210 5.39 1.44 23.62
CA ILE A 210 6.63 1.47 22.82
C ILE A 210 6.61 0.37 21.76
N ALA A 211 6.26 -0.86 22.13
CA ALA A 211 6.14 -1.99 21.22
C ALA A 211 5.14 -1.68 20.09
N LYS A 212 3.97 -1.14 20.44
CA LYS A 212 2.94 -0.65 19.53
C LYS A 212 3.49 0.44 18.58
N ASN A 213 4.15 1.47 19.12
CA ASN A 213 4.72 2.56 18.32
C ASN A 213 5.82 2.10 17.36
N LEU A 214 6.71 1.21 17.80
CA LEU A 214 7.80 0.68 16.98
C LEU A 214 7.27 -0.18 15.84
N LEU A 215 6.28 -1.04 16.12
CA LEU A 215 5.61 -1.86 15.11
C LEU A 215 4.95 -0.97 14.05
N ILE A 216 4.17 0.04 14.46
CA ILE A 216 3.54 0.99 13.52
C ILE A 216 4.61 1.69 12.67
N LYS A 217 5.71 2.17 13.28
CA LYS A 217 6.77 2.85 12.54
C LYS A 217 7.40 1.97 11.47
N ARG A 218 7.56 0.66 11.74
CA ARG A 218 8.06 -0.30 10.75
C ARG A 218 7.02 -0.54 9.65
N ARG A 219 5.77 -0.81 10.03
CA ARG A 219 4.65 -1.04 9.09
C ARG A 219 4.41 0.16 8.16
N ILE A 220 4.56 1.40 8.64
CA ILE A 220 4.44 2.60 7.81
C ILE A 220 5.52 2.64 6.72
N LYS A 221 6.76 2.21 7.03
CA LYS A 221 7.85 2.17 6.03
C LYS A 221 7.60 1.14 4.94
N ASP A 222 6.94 0.03 5.28
CA ASP A 222 6.68 -1.06 4.34
C ASP A 222 5.24 -1.06 3.79
N LEU A 223 4.47 0.01 4.06
CA LEU A 223 3.05 0.09 3.72
C LEU A 223 2.80 -0.10 2.22
N TYR A 224 3.68 0.44 1.36
CA TYR A 224 3.62 0.22 -0.09
C TYR A 224 3.67 -1.26 -0.47
N HIS A 225 4.57 -2.02 0.14
CA HIS A 225 4.72 -3.45 -0.11
C HIS A 225 3.51 -4.24 0.41
N LEU A 226 3.01 -3.89 1.61
CA LEU A 226 1.84 -4.52 2.20
C LEU A 226 0.58 -4.33 1.35
N ILE A 227 0.38 -3.14 0.77
CA ILE A 227 -0.75 -2.86 -0.14
C ILE A 227 -0.60 -3.62 -1.45
N SER A 228 0.62 -3.72 -2.00
CA SER A 228 0.86 -4.49 -3.22
C SER A 228 0.45 -5.97 -3.09
N LYS A 229 0.64 -6.57 -1.91
CA LYS A 229 0.30 -7.97 -1.58
C LYS A 229 -1.16 -8.20 -1.16
N TYR A 230 -2.01 -7.18 -1.14
CA TYR A 230 -3.44 -7.35 -0.94
C TYR A 230 -4.01 -8.34 -1.98
N PRO A 231 -4.81 -9.35 -1.60
CA PRO A 231 -5.62 -9.47 -0.38
C PRO A 231 -5.02 -10.26 0.81
N PHE A 232 -3.84 -10.86 0.68
CA PHE A 232 -3.26 -11.71 1.73
C PHE A 232 -2.95 -10.96 3.03
N THR A 233 -2.64 -9.66 2.92
CA THR A 233 -2.27 -8.76 4.04
C THR A 233 -3.46 -8.15 4.78
N ARG A 234 -4.69 -8.64 4.55
CA ARG A 234 -5.93 -8.07 5.13
C ARG A 234 -5.91 -7.97 6.66
N GLU A 235 -5.45 -9.01 7.35
CA GLU A 235 -5.43 -9.04 8.82
C GLU A 235 -4.36 -8.08 9.38
N THR A 236 -3.24 -7.92 8.68
CA THR A 236 -2.19 -6.95 9.01
C THR A 236 -2.68 -5.51 8.88
N MET A 237 -3.52 -5.20 7.90
CA MET A 237 -4.16 -3.88 7.80
C MET A 237 -5.11 -3.59 8.96
N LYS A 238 -5.84 -4.60 9.45
CA LYS A 238 -6.67 -4.46 10.66
C LYS A 238 -5.84 -4.33 11.93
N GLU A 239 -4.68 -4.97 12.00
CA GLU A 239 -3.72 -4.78 13.09
C GLU A 239 -3.23 -3.33 13.13
N ILE A 240 -2.91 -2.75 11.96
CA ILE A 240 -2.52 -1.34 11.85
C ILE A 240 -3.65 -0.44 12.38
N ASN A 241 -4.92 -0.71 12.04
CA ASN A 241 -6.08 0.01 12.59
C ASN A 241 -6.11 -0.03 14.13
N ARG A 242 -6.05 -1.22 14.74
CA ARG A 242 -6.02 -1.38 16.21
C ARG A 242 -4.83 -0.69 16.86
N CYS A 243 -3.76 -0.49 16.09
CA CYS A 243 -2.55 0.16 16.58
C CYS A 243 -2.58 1.69 16.40
N LEU A 244 -3.41 2.23 15.52
CA LEU A 244 -3.51 3.67 15.22
C LEU A 244 -4.50 4.37 16.17
N ASP A 245 -4.07 4.68 17.40
CA ASP A 245 -4.92 5.39 18.37
C ASP A 245 -4.60 6.89 18.49
N LYS A 246 -3.50 7.38 17.89
CA LYS A 246 -3.04 8.77 18.06
C LYS A 246 -2.99 9.53 16.73
N SER A 247 -3.69 10.67 16.64
CA SER A 247 -3.70 11.61 15.49
C SER A 247 -2.29 11.89 14.92
N THR A 248 -1.27 12.05 15.77
CA THR A 248 0.13 12.27 15.33
C THR A 248 0.73 11.19 14.41
N TYR A 249 0.26 9.93 14.49
CA TYR A 249 0.74 8.87 13.61
C TYR A 249 -0.01 8.82 12.27
N HIS A 250 -1.23 9.37 12.21
CA HIS A 250 -2.00 9.45 10.97
C HIS A 250 -1.31 10.34 9.95
N ASP A 251 -0.86 11.53 10.35
CA ASP A 251 -0.16 12.45 9.43
C ASP A 251 1.19 11.89 8.98
N LYS A 252 1.97 11.28 9.90
CA LYS A 252 3.23 10.61 9.55
C LYS A 252 3.03 9.45 8.57
N LEU A 253 1.95 8.68 8.75
CA LEU A 253 1.59 7.60 7.84
C LEU A 253 1.28 8.15 6.45
N VAL A 254 0.42 9.17 6.36
CA VAL A 254 0.04 9.81 5.09
C VAL A 254 1.26 10.38 4.39
N GLN A 255 2.10 11.16 5.08
CA GLN A 255 3.30 11.77 4.48
C GLN A 255 4.31 10.72 4.00
N SER A 256 4.62 9.72 4.84
CA SER A 256 5.55 8.65 4.46
C SER A 256 5.03 7.84 3.28
N PHE A 257 3.72 7.58 3.23
CA PHE A 257 3.13 6.83 2.14
C PHE A 257 3.11 7.64 0.83
N ILE A 258 2.74 8.93 0.87
CA ILE A 258 2.81 9.82 -0.30
C ILE A 258 4.24 9.88 -0.84
N GLN A 259 5.25 9.96 0.03
CA GLN A 259 6.65 9.92 -0.39
C GLN A 259 7.00 8.61 -1.11
N GLN A 260 6.53 7.46 -0.61
CA GLN A 260 6.72 6.16 -1.27
C GLN A 260 6.00 6.08 -2.61
N LEU A 261 4.78 6.63 -2.71
CA LEU A 261 4.02 6.70 -3.96
C LEU A 261 4.76 7.51 -5.02
N ASN A 262 5.26 8.69 -4.67
CA ASN A 262 6.04 9.54 -5.57
C ASN A 262 7.33 8.87 -6.06
N GLN A 263 7.98 8.07 -5.21
CA GLN A 263 9.23 7.40 -5.56
C GLN A 263 9.04 6.13 -6.40
N LYS A 264 7.95 5.37 -6.19
CA LYS A 264 7.80 4.01 -6.74
C LYS A 264 6.66 3.84 -7.75
N LEU A 265 5.56 4.59 -7.62
CA LEU A 265 4.34 4.39 -8.40
C LEU A 265 4.08 5.51 -9.39
N LEU A 266 4.24 6.77 -8.97
CA LEU A 266 3.92 7.96 -9.75
C LEU A 266 5.07 8.33 -10.70
N LEU A 267 5.52 7.32 -11.45
CA LEU A 267 6.58 7.43 -12.45
C LEU A 267 5.99 7.30 -13.86
N PRO A 268 6.50 8.03 -14.86
CA PRO A 268 6.01 7.92 -16.25
C PRO A 268 6.16 6.52 -16.85
N SER A 269 7.12 5.72 -16.35
CA SER A 269 7.40 4.36 -16.83
C SER A 269 6.35 3.32 -16.40
N VAL A 270 5.51 3.63 -15.41
CA VAL A 270 4.53 2.69 -14.87
C VAL A 270 3.29 2.65 -15.78
N LYS A 271 2.81 1.44 -16.07
CA LYS A 271 1.62 1.22 -16.90
C LYS A 271 0.36 1.70 -16.17
N THR A 272 -0.56 2.32 -16.92
CA THR A 272 -1.85 2.86 -16.41
C THR A 272 -2.67 1.78 -15.72
N VAL A 273 -2.70 0.57 -16.29
CA VAL A 273 -3.43 -0.58 -15.73
C VAL A 273 -2.90 -0.96 -14.34
N ASP A 274 -1.58 -1.02 -14.16
CA ASP A 274 -0.97 -1.39 -12.89
C ASP A 274 -1.21 -0.31 -11.83
N LEU A 275 -1.25 0.96 -12.25
CA LEU A 275 -1.58 2.09 -11.38
C LEU A 275 -3.04 2.03 -10.91
N ILE A 276 -3.99 1.75 -11.80
CA ILE A 276 -5.41 1.58 -11.45
C ILE A 276 -5.57 0.39 -10.48
N ILE A 277 -4.92 -0.75 -10.73
CA ILE A 277 -4.95 -1.90 -9.81
C ILE A 277 -4.43 -1.51 -8.44
N TYR A 278 -3.30 -0.80 -8.39
CA TYR A 278 -2.73 -0.35 -7.12
C TYR A 278 -3.65 0.65 -6.40
N TYR A 279 -4.33 1.53 -7.14
CA TYR A 279 -5.33 2.45 -6.59
C TYR A 279 -6.50 1.70 -5.96
N ILE A 280 -7.04 0.66 -6.62
CA ILE A 280 -8.11 -0.19 -6.08
C ILE A 280 -7.65 -0.88 -4.79
N LYS A 281 -6.45 -1.48 -4.80
CA LYS A 281 -5.85 -2.10 -3.60
C LYS A 281 -5.65 -1.08 -2.47
N THR A 282 -5.30 0.16 -2.81
CA THR A 282 -5.15 1.25 -1.85
C THR A 282 -6.50 1.58 -1.22
N ILE A 283 -7.57 1.73 -2.00
CA ILE A 283 -8.93 1.94 -1.47
C ILE A 283 -9.30 0.81 -0.49
N HIS A 284 -9.19 -0.44 -0.92
CA HIS A 284 -9.54 -1.58 -0.06
C HIS A 284 -8.71 -1.66 1.22
N SER A 285 -7.40 -1.42 1.13
CA SER A 285 -6.51 -1.47 2.29
C SER A 285 -6.76 -0.34 3.27
N PHE A 286 -6.93 0.89 2.78
CA PHE A 286 -7.17 2.05 3.63
C PHE A 286 -8.57 2.06 4.24
N LEU A 287 -9.58 1.48 3.59
CA LEU A 287 -10.91 1.28 4.21
C LEU A 287 -10.86 0.28 5.37
N LEU A 288 -9.90 -0.65 5.39
CA LEU A 288 -9.67 -1.53 6.54
C LEU A 288 -8.90 -0.81 7.66
N ILE A 289 -7.96 0.07 7.30
CA ILE A 289 -7.19 0.87 8.26
C ILE A 289 -8.06 1.95 8.91
N ASP A 290 -8.89 2.63 8.12
CA ASP A 290 -9.79 3.69 8.55
C ASP A 290 -11.16 3.50 7.89
N HIS A 291 -12.12 3.04 8.68
CA HIS A 291 -13.47 2.80 8.23
C HIS A 291 -14.23 4.09 7.87
N ARG A 292 -13.74 5.28 8.27
CA ARG A 292 -14.35 6.57 7.91
C ARG A 292 -13.84 7.03 6.55
N GLY A 293 -12.64 6.63 6.14
CA GLY A 293 -12.05 6.98 4.85
C GLY A 293 -11.36 8.35 4.81
N VAL A 294 -11.08 8.95 5.97
CA VAL A 294 -10.43 10.28 6.07
C VAL A 294 -8.99 10.20 5.56
N LEU A 295 -8.26 9.16 5.95
CA LEU A 295 -6.88 8.95 5.50
C LEU A 295 -6.81 8.63 4.00
N LEU A 296 -7.82 7.90 3.50
CA LEU A 296 -7.93 7.56 2.09
C LEU A 296 -8.08 8.82 1.24
N ASP A 297 -8.89 9.80 1.65
CA ASP A 297 -9.04 11.05 0.87
C ASP A 297 -7.71 11.80 0.73
N LYS A 298 -6.92 11.91 1.80
CA LYS A 298 -5.61 12.56 1.77
C LYS A 298 -4.63 11.86 0.82
N VAL A 299 -4.58 10.53 0.88
CA VAL A 299 -3.65 9.70 0.11
C VAL A 299 -4.08 9.52 -1.36
N ALA A 300 -5.38 9.53 -1.64
CA ALA A 300 -5.92 9.34 -2.98
C ALA A 300 -5.64 10.53 -3.90
N ARG A 301 -5.65 11.77 -3.38
CA ARG A 301 -5.43 13.02 -4.15
C ARG A 301 -4.23 12.97 -5.12
N PRO A 302 -3.00 12.64 -4.70
CA PRO A 302 -1.87 12.58 -5.63
C PRO A 302 -2.04 11.51 -6.72
N ILE A 303 -2.64 10.36 -6.39
CA ILE A 303 -2.90 9.30 -7.38
C ILE A 303 -3.96 9.77 -8.39
N ARG A 304 -5.03 10.43 -7.91
CA ARG A 304 -6.11 10.99 -8.74
C ARG A 304 -5.59 12.06 -9.69
N ASN A 305 -4.79 13.00 -9.19
CA ASN A 305 -4.19 14.06 -10.00
C ASN A 305 -3.33 13.46 -11.12
N TYR A 306 -2.55 12.43 -10.81
CA TYR A 306 -1.70 11.77 -11.80
C TYR A 306 -2.50 10.98 -12.85
N LEU A 307 -3.57 10.29 -12.43
CA LEU A 307 -4.50 9.62 -13.35
C LEU A 307 -5.21 10.61 -14.29
N ARG A 308 -5.54 11.80 -13.79
CA ARG A 308 -6.18 12.87 -14.58
C ARG A 308 -5.27 13.40 -15.69
N THR A 309 -3.95 13.41 -15.49
CA THR A 309 -2.97 13.85 -16.51
C THR A 309 -2.84 12.85 -17.66
N ARG A 310 -3.30 11.61 -17.51
CA ARG A 310 -3.14 10.54 -18.49
C ARG A 310 -4.42 10.35 -19.31
N ASP A 311 -4.36 10.69 -20.59
CA ASP A 311 -5.48 10.59 -21.54
C ASP A 311 -5.97 9.15 -21.74
N ASP A 312 -5.08 8.16 -21.60
CA ASP A 312 -5.38 6.74 -21.80
C ASP A 312 -6.12 6.08 -20.62
N THR A 313 -6.27 6.80 -19.50
CA THR A 313 -6.87 6.27 -18.27
C THR A 313 -8.33 5.86 -18.46
N ILE A 314 -9.13 6.72 -19.10
CA ILE A 314 -10.58 6.48 -19.26
C ILE A 314 -10.81 5.23 -20.13
N GLU A 315 -10.10 5.11 -21.24
CA GLU A 315 -10.19 3.95 -22.14
C GLU A 315 -9.86 2.64 -21.39
N LYS A 316 -8.81 2.63 -20.56
CA LYS A 316 -8.44 1.44 -19.77
C LYS A 316 -9.43 1.13 -18.66
N ILE A 317 -10.01 2.14 -18.01
CA ILE A 317 -11.07 1.94 -17.01
C ILE A 317 -12.30 1.33 -17.68
N VAL A 318 -12.78 1.92 -18.78
CA VAL A 318 -13.98 1.44 -19.49
C VAL A 318 -13.80 0.01 -19.99
N ASN A 319 -12.66 -0.30 -20.62
CA ASN A 319 -12.34 -1.67 -21.03
C ASN A 319 -12.28 -2.63 -19.84
N GLY A 320 -11.79 -2.17 -18.68
CA GLY A 320 -11.78 -2.91 -17.43
C GLY A 320 -13.17 -3.20 -16.85
N LEU A 321 -14.14 -2.31 -17.08
CA LEU A 321 -15.54 -2.48 -16.66
C LEU A 321 -16.30 -3.44 -17.57
N LEU A 322 -16.13 -3.32 -18.89
CA LEU A 322 -16.91 -4.06 -19.90
C LEU A 322 -16.37 -5.47 -20.18
N THR A 323 -15.06 -5.68 -20.07
CA THR A 323 -14.46 -6.97 -20.46
C THR A 323 -14.71 -8.03 -19.38
N THR A 324 -15.47 -9.07 -19.72
CA THR A 324 -15.78 -10.22 -18.83
C THR A 324 -14.69 -11.30 -18.83
N ASP A 325 -13.79 -11.29 -19.82
CA ASP A 325 -12.70 -12.28 -19.97
C ASP A 325 -11.62 -12.16 -18.90
N ARG A 326 -11.59 -13.13 -17.96
CA ARG A 326 -10.61 -13.16 -16.86
C ARG A 326 -9.14 -13.26 -17.28
N LYS A 327 -8.86 -13.75 -18.49
CA LYS A 327 -7.48 -13.92 -18.99
C LYS A 327 -6.94 -12.65 -19.65
N LYS A 328 -7.81 -11.79 -20.18
CA LYS A 328 -7.43 -10.55 -20.88
C LYS A 328 -7.56 -9.32 -19.98
N ASN A 329 -8.51 -9.34 -19.06
CA ASN A 329 -8.78 -8.20 -18.18
C ASN A 329 -8.02 -8.36 -16.85
N LYS A 330 -7.07 -7.47 -16.56
CA LYS A 330 -6.42 -7.43 -15.23
C LYS A 330 -7.25 -6.65 -14.20
N LEU A 331 -8.31 -5.95 -14.64
CA LEU A 331 -9.19 -5.09 -13.86
C LEU A 331 -10.56 -5.73 -13.58
N ILE A 332 -10.67 -7.07 -13.60
CA ILE A 332 -11.92 -7.82 -13.35
C ILE A 332 -12.56 -7.42 -12.00
N GLU A 333 -11.75 -6.99 -11.03
CA GLU A 333 -12.22 -6.51 -9.73
C GLU A 333 -13.24 -5.36 -9.90
N LEU A 334 -13.06 -4.50 -10.90
CA LEU A 334 -14.02 -3.42 -11.22
C LEU A 334 -15.35 -3.96 -11.74
N ASN A 335 -15.32 -4.95 -12.64
CA ASN A 335 -16.53 -5.63 -13.12
C ASN A 335 -17.26 -6.34 -11.96
N SER A 336 -16.51 -7.00 -11.07
CA SER A 336 -17.10 -7.63 -9.89
C SER A 336 -17.77 -6.63 -8.93
N GLU A 337 -17.19 -5.44 -8.76
CA GLU A 337 -17.77 -4.37 -7.94
C GLU A 337 -18.97 -3.70 -8.61
N LEU A 338 -19.01 -3.62 -9.95
CA LEU A 338 -20.22 -3.21 -10.69
C LEU A 338 -21.40 -4.17 -10.42
N VAL A 339 -21.17 -5.48 -10.57
CA VAL A 339 -22.19 -6.51 -10.32
C VAL A 339 -22.62 -6.51 -8.85
N ARG A 340 -21.68 -6.29 -7.92
CA ARG A 340 -21.97 -6.20 -6.49
C ARG A 340 -22.79 -4.95 -6.13
N GLY A 341 -22.51 -3.82 -6.80
CA GLY A 341 -23.28 -2.58 -6.68
C GLY A 341 -24.73 -2.75 -7.12
N TYR A 342 -24.97 -3.49 -8.20
CA TYR A 342 -26.32 -3.81 -8.69
C TYR A 342 -27.15 -4.60 -7.67
N SER A 343 -26.58 -5.65 -7.07
CA SER A 343 -27.26 -6.47 -6.04
C SER A 343 -27.60 -5.67 -4.77
N LYS A 344 -26.72 -4.72 -4.36
CA LYS A 344 -27.01 -3.83 -3.24
C LYS A 344 -28.06 -2.77 -3.59
N ASN A 345 -28.05 -2.19 -4.79
CA ASN A 345 -28.93 -1.07 -5.14
C ASN A 345 -30.43 -1.42 -5.20
N SER A 346 -30.80 -2.67 -5.46
CA SER A 346 -32.20 -3.12 -5.44
C SER A 346 -32.90 -2.97 -4.08
N ASN A 347 -32.15 -2.94 -2.97
CA ASN A 347 -32.72 -2.83 -1.61
C ASN A 347 -32.04 -1.80 -0.67
N SER A 348 -30.98 -1.10 -1.09
CA SER A 348 -30.11 -0.34 -0.16
C SER A 348 -30.05 1.18 -0.30
N LYS A 349 -30.49 1.81 -1.41
CA LYS A 349 -30.53 3.28 -1.49
C LYS A 349 -31.40 3.87 -0.36
N SER A 350 -32.54 3.27 -0.02
CA SER A 350 -33.33 3.70 1.16
C SER A 350 -32.70 3.31 2.52
N ARG A 351 -31.95 2.20 2.59
CA ARG A 351 -31.42 1.65 3.85
C ARG A 351 -30.12 2.32 4.31
N ASN A 352 -29.26 2.76 3.39
CA ASN A 352 -27.96 3.39 3.71
C ASN A 352 -28.13 4.85 4.16
N TYR A 353 -29.00 5.63 3.51
CA TYR A 353 -29.33 6.97 3.99
C TYR A 353 -30.00 6.93 5.37
N LYS A 354 -30.94 5.98 5.59
CA LYS A 354 -31.58 5.78 6.91
C LYS A 354 -30.61 5.30 8.01
N LYS A 355 -29.57 4.51 7.68
CA LYS A 355 -28.54 4.10 8.65
C LYS A 355 -27.58 5.24 9.02
N ARG A 356 -27.28 6.15 8.08
CA ARG A 356 -26.38 7.29 8.30
C ARG A 356 -27.04 8.40 9.12
N THR A 357 -28.33 8.69 8.92
CA THR A 357 -29.04 9.71 9.69
C THR A 357 -29.25 9.34 11.16
N LEU A 358 -29.41 8.05 11.48
CA LEU A 358 -29.62 7.56 12.85
C LEU A 358 -28.32 7.41 13.68
N LYS A 359 -27.15 7.44 13.05
CA LYS A 359 -25.82 7.28 13.70
C LYS A 359 -24.82 8.34 13.22
N TRP A 360 -25.32 9.51 12.83
CA TRP A 360 -24.46 10.59 12.38
C TRP A 360 -23.56 11.07 13.54
N GLN A 361 -22.27 11.16 13.28
CA GLN A 361 -21.28 11.74 14.17
C GLN A 361 -20.54 12.82 13.38
N PRO A 362 -20.13 13.93 14.03
CA PRO A 362 -19.33 14.94 13.36
C PRO A 362 -18.01 14.34 12.85
N ASP A 363 -17.49 14.97 11.80
CA ASP A 363 -16.22 14.58 11.21
C ASP A 363 -15.08 14.77 12.23
N PRO A 364 -14.10 13.85 12.25
CA PRO A 364 -12.95 13.98 13.13
C PRO A 364 -12.12 15.20 12.74
N VAL A 365 -11.35 15.74 13.70
CA VAL A 365 -10.49 16.92 13.51
C VAL A 365 -9.48 16.79 12.36
N ASP A 366 -9.12 15.55 12.00
CA ASP A 366 -8.18 15.25 10.93
C ASP A 366 -8.81 15.28 9.53
N ALA A 367 -10.13 15.45 9.43
CA ALA A 367 -10.87 15.52 8.17
C ALA A 367 -10.65 16.85 7.45
N LEU A 368 -10.52 16.78 6.12
CA LEU A 368 -10.44 17.98 5.29
C LEU A 368 -11.82 18.63 5.16
N PRO A 369 -11.92 19.94 4.89
CA PRO A 369 -13.20 20.63 4.75
C PRO A 369 -14.14 20.03 3.68
N ASP A 370 -13.57 19.43 2.63
CA ASP A 370 -14.33 18.81 1.53
C ASP A 370 -14.66 17.33 1.78
N PHE A 371 -14.30 16.80 2.96
CA PHE A 371 -14.48 15.40 3.27
C PHE A 371 -15.97 15.04 3.38
N GLN A 372 -16.37 13.99 2.68
CA GLN A 372 -17.72 13.44 2.76
C GLN A 372 -17.63 11.94 3.02
N ILE A 373 -18.18 11.52 4.16
CA ILE A 373 -18.18 10.11 4.58
C ILE A 373 -18.87 9.25 3.50
N GLY A 374 -18.10 8.33 2.94
CA GLY A 374 -18.55 7.31 2.00
C GLY A 374 -18.75 7.75 0.56
N LYS A 375 -18.22 8.92 0.16
CA LYS A 375 -17.98 9.25 -1.26
C LYS A 375 -16.93 8.32 -1.90
N ILE A 376 -16.06 7.71 -1.08
CA ILE A 376 -14.94 6.85 -1.49
C ILE A 376 -15.18 5.37 -1.16
N ASP A 377 -16.35 5.00 -0.60
CA ASP A 377 -16.68 3.61 -0.28
C ASP A 377 -16.84 2.76 -1.55
N ASP A 378 -17.37 3.37 -2.61
CA ASP A 378 -17.57 2.72 -3.91
C ASP A 378 -16.40 3.07 -4.84
N ILE A 379 -15.70 2.04 -5.31
CA ILE A 379 -14.52 2.18 -6.20
C ILE A 379 -14.90 2.87 -7.51
N ILE A 380 -16.05 2.53 -8.08
CA ILE A 380 -16.52 3.11 -9.34
C ILE A 380 -16.83 4.59 -9.16
N ASP A 381 -17.58 4.96 -8.12
CA ASP A 381 -17.90 6.36 -7.81
C ASP A 381 -16.63 7.16 -7.48
N SER A 382 -15.64 6.52 -6.84
CA SER A 382 -14.32 7.10 -6.58
C SER A 382 -13.49 7.30 -7.85
N LEU A 383 -13.63 6.43 -8.86
CA LEU A 383 -12.95 6.52 -10.16
C LEU A 383 -13.64 7.52 -11.09
N THR A 384 -14.98 7.57 -11.10
CA THR A 384 -15.73 8.56 -11.87
C THR A 384 -15.53 9.95 -11.30
N SER A 385 -15.49 10.12 -9.97
CA SER A 385 -15.19 11.39 -9.31
C SER A 385 -13.78 11.94 -9.60
N ILE A 386 -12.88 11.18 -10.24
CA ILE A 386 -11.57 11.71 -10.69
C ILE A 386 -11.75 12.67 -11.86
N PHE A 387 -12.79 12.47 -12.67
CA PHE A 387 -13.08 13.26 -13.84
C PHE A 387 -14.32 14.12 -13.56
N ASP A 388 -14.22 15.40 -13.88
CA ASP A 388 -15.31 16.35 -13.63
C ASP A 388 -16.42 16.18 -14.71
N ASP A 389 -16.06 15.63 -15.87
CA ASP A 389 -16.96 15.39 -17.01
C ASP A 389 -17.27 13.90 -17.20
N ASN A 390 -18.54 13.53 -16.97
CA ASN A 390 -19.04 12.18 -17.25
C ASN A 390 -19.14 11.89 -18.76
N SER A 391 -19.27 12.93 -19.59
CA SER A 391 -19.39 12.80 -21.05
C SER A 391 -18.21 12.06 -21.69
N LEU A 392 -17.00 12.23 -21.15
CA LEU A 392 -15.81 11.54 -21.63
C LEU A 392 -15.92 10.02 -21.47
N PHE A 393 -16.57 9.54 -20.40
CA PHE A 393 -16.84 8.11 -20.24
C PHE A 393 -17.89 7.63 -21.24
N ILE A 394 -18.95 8.42 -21.43
CA ILE A 394 -20.06 8.10 -22.34
C ILE A 394 -19.57 7.99 -23.78
N ASP A 395 -18.74 8.92 -24.25
CA ASP A 395 -18.16 8.85 -25.59
C ASP A 395 -17.32 7.59 -25.80
N GLN A 396 -16.58 7.16 -24.77
CA GLN A 396 -15.80 5.94 -24.82
C GLN A 396 -16.68 4.69 -24.77
N PHE A 397 -17.75 4.69 -23.96
CA PHE A 397 -18.76 3.64 -23.99
C PHE A 397 -19.40 3.53 -25.37
N VAL A 398 -19.82 4.65 -25.98
CA VAL A 398 -20.40 4.70 -27.33
C VAL A 398 -19.42 4.15 -28.36
N LYS A 399 -18.14 4.51 -28.30
CA LYS A 399 -17.11 3.95 -29.20
C LYS A 399 -16.98 2.43 -29.08
N ILE A 400 -16.92 1.91 -27.85
CA ILE A 400 -16.77 0.46 -27.63
C ILE A 400 -18.04 -0.29 -28.04
N PHE A 401 -19.20 0.13 -27.54
CA PHE A 401 -20.47 -0.49 -27.89
C PHE A 401 -20.77 -0.39 -29.39
N SER A 402 -20.42 0.71 -30.07
CA SER A 402 -20.62 0.81 -31.52
C SER A 402 -19.81 -0.22 -32.31
N VAL A 403 -18.61 -0.58 -31.86
CA VAL A 403 -17.83 -1.66 -32.48
C VAL A 403 -18.44 -3.01 -32.13
N ASP A 404 -18.74 -3.25 -30.84
CA ASP A 404 -19.29 -4.52 -30.38
C ASP A 404 -20.63 -4.83 -31.06
N LEU A 405 -21.52 -3.84 -31.15
CA LEU A 405 -22.83 -3.95 -31.80
C LEU A 405 -22.73 -4.32 -33.29
N LEU A 406 -21.74 -3.78 -34.01
CA LEU A 406 -21.51 -4.12 -35.43
C LEU A 406 -20.98 -5.56 -35.62
N THR A 407 -20.39 -6.15 -34.58
CA THR A 407 -19.85 -7.52 -34.62
C THR A 407 -20.86 -8.59 -34.18
N ILE A 408 -22.04 -8.19 -33.70
CA ILE A 408 -23.06 -9.11 -33.19
C ILE A 408 -23.51 -10.09 -34.27
N LYS A 409 -23.72 -11.34 -33.85
CA LYS A 409 -24.36 -12.39 -34.65
C LYS A 409 -25.83 -12.51 -34.28
N ASN A 410 -26.69 -12.73 -35.27
CA ASN A 410 -28.11 -13.06 -35.09
C ASN A 410 -28.90 -12.07 -34.21
N TYR A 411 -28.49 -10.80 -34.18
CA TYR A 411 -29.13 -9.77 -33.38
C TYR A 411 -29.23 -10.12 -31.87
N ASP A 412 -28.29 -10.90 -31.32
CA ASP A 412 -28.27 -11.17 -29.87
C ASP A 412 -27.61 -10.01 -29.10
N ILE A 413 -28.47 -9.22 -28.44
CA ILE A 413 -28.07 -8.03 -27.67
C ILE A 413 -28.07 -8.32 -26.16
N SER A 414 -28.33 -9.56 -25.72
CA SER A 414 -28.53 -9.90 -24.31
C SER A 414 -27.37 -9.48 -23.40
N HIS A 415 -26.12 -9.76 -23.82
CA HIS A 415 -24.91 -9.38 -23.08
C HIS A 415 -24.75 -7.86 -22.95
N ILE A 416 -25.06 -7.11 -24.01
CA ILE A 416 -24.92 -5.66 -24.04
C ILE A 416 -26.02 -4.99 -23.22
N LEU A 417 -27.26 -5.48 -23.31
CA LEU A 417 -28.36 -5.02 -22.46
C LEU A 417 -28.06 -5.20 -20.98
N ASN A 418 -27.51 -6.36 -20.60
CA ASN A 418 -27.09 -6.60 -19.23
C ASN A 418 -26.00 -5.60 -18.79
N SER A 419 -24.96 -5.44 -19.61
CA SER A 419 -23.86 -4.51 -19.34
C SER A 419 -24.33 -3.06 -19.23
N LEU A 420 -25.23 -2.63 -20.11
CA LEU A 420 -25.80 -1.29 -20.10
C LEU A 420 -26.74 -1.08 -18.89
N SER A 421 -27.52 -2.10 -18.51
CA SER A 421 -28.36 -2.03 -17.30
C SER A 421 -27.51 -1.81 -16.04
N LEU A 422 -26.35 -2.46 -15.95
CA LEU A 422 -25.40 -2.27 -14.86
C LEU A 422 -24.86 -0.84 -14.84
N LEU A 423 -24.48 -0.30 -16.00
CA LEU A 423 -23.98 1.07 -16.13
C LEU A 423 -25.04 2.12 -15.77
N LYS A 424 -26.28 1.96 -16.26
CA LYS A 424 -27.41 2.85 -15.92
C LYS A 424 -27.70 2.94 -14.43
N THR A 425 -27.42 1.90 -13.65
CA THR A 425 -27.59 2.01 -12.19
C THR A 425 -26.60 2.93 -11.49
N LYS A 426 -25.46 3.20 -12.14
CA LYS A 426 -24.32 3.94 -11.59
C LYS A 426 -24.16 5.34 -12.17
N PHE A 427 -24.51 5.52 -13.45
CA PHE A 427 -24.52 6.81 -14.10
C PHE A 427 -25.95 7.38 -14.17
N VAL A 428 -26.09 8.67 -14.49
CA VAL A 428 -27.41 9.30 -14.69
C VAL A 428 -27.95 8.87 -16.06
N ASP A 429 -29.25 8.57 -16.13
CA ASP A 429 -29.88 7.96 -17.31
C ASP A 429 -29.84 8.85 -18.57
N ASP A 430 -29.84 10.18 -18.41
CA ASP A 430 -29.97 11.14 -19.52
C ASP A 430 -28.82 11.09 -20.53
N ASP A 431 -27.64 10.62 -20.13
CA ASP A 431 -26.45 10.58 -20.99
C ASP A 431 -26.43 9.33 -21.90
N PHE A 432 -27.24 8.31 -21.64
CA PHE A 432 -27.24 7.03 -22.38
C PHE A 432 -28.18 7.01 -23.59
N ASN A 433 -28.84 8.14 -23.90
CA ASN A 433 -29.81 8.25 -24.99
C ASN A 433 -29.25 7.77 -26.34
N ILE A 434 -28.00 8.10 -26.66
CA ILE A 434 -27.34 7.66 -27.91
C ILE A 434 -27.27 6.13 -27.97
N LEU A 435 -26.86 5.48 -26.88
CA LEU A 435 -26.76 4.02 -26.78
C LEU A 435 -28.13 3.34 -26.85
N ASP A 436 -29.15 3.94 -26.25
CA ASP A 436 -30.51 3.42 -26.33
C ASP A 436 -31.07 3.48 -27.75
N ILE A 437 -30.77 4.55 -28.49
CA ILE A 437 -31.13 4.67 -29.91
C ILE A 437 -30.42 3.58 -30.72
N MET A 438 -29.11 3.38 -30.50
CA MET A 438 -28.34 2.34 -31.19
C MET A 438 -28.88 0.92 -30.91
N ILE A 439 -29.33 0.63 -29.70
CA ILE A 439 -29.95 -0.66 -29.36
C ILE A 439 -31.30 -0.82 -30.06
N ASN A 440 -32.11 0.24 -30.06
CA ASN A 440 -33.40 0.25 -30.73
C ASN A 440 -33.25 0.07 -32.25
N ASP A 441 -32.20 0.65 -32.86
CA ASP A 441 -31.88 0.45 -34.27
C ASP A 441 -31.70 -1.05 -34.59
N ILE A 442 -30.97 -1.79 -33.77
CA ILE A 442 -30.74 -3.24 -33.98
C ILE A 442 -32.00 -4.06 -33.74
N GLN A 443 -32.79 -3.71 -32.71
CA GLN A 443 -34.07 -4.38 -32.45
C GLN A 443 -35.06 -4.19 -33.60
N LYS A 444 -35.18 -2.96 -34.11
CA LYS A 444 -35.98 -2.65 -35.29
C LYS A 444 -35.43 -3.32 -36.53
N SER A 445 -34.10 -3.41 -36.66
CA SER A 445 -33.47 -4.09 -37.79
C SER A 445 -33.87 -5.55 -37.85
N LYS A 446 -33.90 -6.24 -36.71
CA LYS A 446 -34.36 -7.63 -36.63
C LYS A 446 -35.79 -7.79 -37.14
N LEU A 447 -36.70 -6.90 -36.74
CA LEU A 447 -38.10 -6.94 -37.15
C LEU A 447 -38.23 -6.68 -38.67
N LEU A 448 -37.55 -5.65 -39.17
CA LEU A 448 -37.58 -5.30 -40.59
C LEU A 448 -36.97 -6.40 -41.45
N ASP A 449 -35.86 -7.00 -41.02
CA ASP A 449 -35.21 -8.10 -41.73
C ASP A 449 -36.15 -9.30 -41.85
N THR A 450 -36.86 -9.67 -40.77
CA THR A 450 -37.87 -10.75 -40.85
C THR A 450 -39.01 -10.43 -41.80
N GLU A 451 -39.53 -9.19 -41.77
CA GLU A 451 -40.64 -8.76 -42.63
C GLU A 451 -40.22 -8.70 -44.11
N ILE A 452 -38.98 -8.31 -44.41
CA ILE A 452 -38.45 -8.26 -45.77
C ILE A 452 -38.26 -9.68 -46.31
N HIS A 453 -37.76 -10.61 -45.50
CA HIS A 453 -37.63 -12.01 -45.91
C HIS A 453 -38.97 -12.67 -46.23
N ASP A 454 -40.02 -12.36 -45.46
CA ASP A 454 -41.37 -12.84 -45.72
C ASP A 454 -41.93 -12.36 -47.08
N VAL A 455 -41.56 -11.15 -47.52
CA VAL A 455 -42.04 -10.54 -48.77
C VAL A 455 -41.21 -10.98 -49.98
N VAL A 456 -39.89 -10.98 -49.85
CA VAL A 456 -38.98 -11.16 -50.98
C VAL A 456 -38.80 -12.64 -51.33
N ASN A 457 -39.10 -13.56 -50.40
CA ASN A 457 -39.03 -15.03 -50.58
C ASN A 457 -37.71 -15.50 -51.21
N THR A 458 -36.65 -14.69 -51.07
CA THR A 458 -35.29 -14.97 -51.50
C THR A 458 -34.61 -15.84 -50.48
N VAL A 459 -33.59 -16.57 -50.93
CA VAL A 459 -32.72 -17.41 -50.11
C VAL A 459 -32.30 -16.64 -48.85
N ASN A 460 -32.45 -17.27 -47.68
CA ASN A 460 -32.21 -16.80 -46.30
C ASN A 460 -30.77 -16.28 -46.00
N ASP A 461 -29.98 -15.93 -47.01
CA ASP A 461 -28.53 -15.71 -46.88
C ASP A 461 -28.17 -14.22 -46.66
N ILE A 462 -29.05 -13.28 -46.97
CA ILE A 462 -28.79 -11.83 -46.81
C ILE A 462 -29.52 -11.30 -45.59
N HIS A 463 -28.79 -10.78 -44.61
CA HIS A 463 -29.37 -10.14 -43.42
C HIS A 463 -28.96 -8.66 -43.34
N GLY A 464 -29.95 -7.78 -43.23
CA GLY A 464 -29.75 -6.33 -43.19
C GLY A 464 -29.76 -5.76 -41.78
N VAL A 465 -28.70 -5.04 -41.39
CA VAL A 465 -28.68 -4.22 -40.18
C VAL A 465 -28.88 -2.75 -40.57
N PHE A 466 -30.02 -2.19 -40.18
CA PHE A 466 -30.44 -0.82 -40.51
C PHE A 466 -30.09 0.13 -39.36
N LEU A 467 -29.20 1.09 -39.63
CA LEU A 467 -28.59 1.94 -38.59
C LEU A 467 -28.89 3.42 -38.81
N SER A 468 -29.11 4.16 -37.73
CA SER A 468 -29.35 5.61 -37.79
C SER A 468 -28.04 6.40 -37.89
N TYR A 469 -27.70 6.94 -39.07
CA TYR A 469 -26.37 7.53 -39.36
C TYR A 469 -25.85 8.58 -38.35
N ILE A 470 -26.71 9.34 -37.67
CA ILE A 470 -26.32 10.43 -36.75
C ILE A 470 -25.70 9.90 -35.46
N PHE A 471 -26.14 8.73 -35.00
CA PHE A 471 -25.84 8.22 -33.66
C PHE A 471 -24.65 7.25 -33.63
N TRP A 472 -24.14 6.86 -34.81
CA TRP A 472 -23.07 5.88 -34.93
C TRP A 472 -21.75 6.56 -35.33
N PRO A 473 -20.77 6.69 -34.41
CA PRO A 473 -19.54 7.46 -34.66
C PRO A 473 -18.64 6.83 -35.73
N ASN A 474 -18.78 5.52 -35.97
CA ASN A 474 -17.94 4.75 -36.88
C ASN A 474 -18.47 4.72 -38.32
N LEU A 475 -19.63 5.33 -38.60
CA LEU A 475 -20.22 5.37 -39.93
C LEU A 475 -19.97 6.73 -40.55
N SER A 476 -19.19 6.76 -41.65
CA SER A 476 -18.99 8.00 -42.40
C SER A 476 -20.08 8.15 -43.48
N PRO A 477 -20.55 9.38 -43.76
CA PRO A 477 -21.60 9.61 -44.77
C PRO A 477 -21.11 9.38 -46.21
N LYS A 478 -19.79 9.25 -46.42
CA LYS A 478 -19.19 8.97 -47.73
C LYS A 478 -18.92 7.48 -47.85
N ALA A 479 -19.97 6.70 -48.10
CA ALA A 479 -19.80 5.28 -48.39
C ALA A 479 -18.97 5.10 -49.67
N SER A 480 -17.88 4.34 -49.56
CA SER A 480 -17.05 3.94 -50.71
C SER A 480 -17.91 3.18 -51.72
N THR A 481 -18.06 3.70 -52.94
CA THR A 481 -18.85 3.05 -53.99
C THR A 481 -18.04 1.91 -54.62
N PHE A 482 -18.30 0.68 -54.20
CA PHE A 482 -17.68 -0.51 -54.80
C PHE A 482 -18.49 -1.00 -55.99
N VAL A 483 -17.80 -1.60 -56.96
CA VAL A 483 -18.44 -2.32 -58.06
C VAL A 483 -18.63 -3.77 -57.64
N TYR A 484 -19.88 -4.22 -57.60
CA TYR A 484 -20.24 -5.58 -57.21
C TYR A 484 -20.42 -6.50 -58.44
N PRO A 485 -20.12 -7.80 -58.31
CA PRO A 485 -20.54 -8.82 -59.26
C PRO A 485 -22.05 -8.80 -59.48
N LYS A 486 -22.50 -9.14 -60.69
CA LYS A 486 -23.91 -9.06 -61.10
C LYS A 486 -24.85 -9.82 -60.17
N VAL A 487 -24.45 -11.02 -59.74
CA VAL A 487 -25.26 -11.88 -58.85
C VAL A 487 -25.56 -11.18 -57.51
N ILE A 488 -24.51 -10.67 -56.85
CA ILE A 488 -24.65 -9.96 -55.58
C ILE A 488 -25.45 -8.67 -55.77
N LYS A 489 -25.24 -7.98 -56.88
CA LYS A 489 -25.95 -6.75 -57.19
C LYS A 489 -27.45 -6.98 -57.36
N ASP A 490 -27.86 -8.01 -58.09
CA ASP A 490 -29.26 -8.33 -58.35
C ASP A 490 -30.00 -8.70 -57.05
N ASP A 491 -29.33 -9.43 -56.15
CA ASP A 491 -29.93 -9.83 -54.87
C ASP A 491 -29.99 -8.65 -53.88
N LEU A 492 -28.99 -7.76 -53.87
CA LEU A 492 -29.06 -6.50 -53.12
C LEU A 492 -30.17 -5.58 -53.64
N GLU A 493 -30.33 -5.43 -54.97
CA GLU A 493 -31.39 -4.60 -55.56
C GLU A 493 -32.80 -5.14 -55.23
N LYS A 494 -32.98 -6.46 -55.13
CA LYS A 494 -34.24 -7.06 -54.67
C LYS A 494 -34.50 -6.76 -53.19
N TYR A 495 -33.48 -6.88 -52.35
CA TYR A 495 -33.57 -6.59 -50.93
C TYR A 495 -33.86 -5.09 -50.67
N GLU A 496 -33.23 -4.19 -51.44
CA GLU A 496 -33.50 -2.75 -51.39
C GLU A 496 -34.95 -2.42 -51.76
N LYS A 497 -35.48 -3.01 -52.84
CA LYS A 497 -36.89 -2.86 -53.21
C LYS A 497 -37.84 -3.38 -52.14
N GLY A 498 -37.49 -4.49 -51.48
CA GLY A 498 -38.24 -5.00 -50.33
C GLY A 498 -38.33 -3.96 -49.22
N TYR A 499 -37.21 -3.32 -48.87
CA TYR A 499 -37.18 -2.27 -47.86
C TYR A 499 -37.98 -1.01 -48.24
N GLU A 500 -37.88 -0.55 -49.49
CA GLU A 500 -38.60 0.64 -49.98
C GLU A 500 -40.13 0.48 -49.89
N GLN A 501 -40.64 -0.75 -49.99
CA GLN A 501 -42.07 -1.02 -49.80
C GLN A 501 -42.54 -0.73 -48.37
N PHE A 502 -41.70 -1.03 -47.38
CA PHE A 502 -41.98 -0.78 -45.96
C PHE A 502 -41.70 0.67 -45.54
N GLN A 503 -40.62 1.28 -46.04
CA GLN A 503 -40.23 2.66 -45.71
C GLN A 503 -40.17 3.55 -46.95
N LYS A 504 -41.34 4.09 -47.32
CA LYS A 504 -41.59 4.82 -48.58
C LYS A 504 -40.81 6.12 -48.78
N ASP A 505 -40.19 6.66 -47.72
CA ASP A 505 -39.47 7.95 -47.76
C ASP A 505 -37.95 7.81 -47.55
N ARG A 506 -37.42 6.58 -47.57
CA ARG A 506 -36.00 6.32 -47.24
C ARG A 506 -35.31 5.50 -48.31
N VAL A 507 -34.09 5.91 -48.63
CA VAL A 507 -33.19 5.19 -49.54
C VAL A 507 -32.09 4.53 -48.72
N LEU A 508 -31.82 3.26 -49.03
CA LEU A 508 -30.74 2.52 -48.39
C LEU A 508 -29.39 2.91 -49.00
N THR A 509 -28.38 3.01 -48.13
CA THR A 509 -26.99 3.12 -48.56
C THR A 509 -26.22 2.01 -47.86
N LEU A 510 -25.64 1.12 -48.65
CA LEU A 510 -24.81 0.05 -48.12
C LEU A 510 -23.46 0.61 -47.66
N HIS A 511 -22.94 0.09 -46.54
CA HIS A 511 -21.58 0.37 -46.07
C HIS A 511 -20.68 -0.87 -46.24
N PRO A 512 -19.98 -1.02 -47.38
CA PRO A 512 -19.24 -2.24 -47.70
C PRO A 512 -18.15 -2.59 -46.70
N GLU A 513 -17.55 -1.57 -46.08
CA GLU A 513 -16.40 -1.70 -45.17
C GLU A 513 -16.73 -2.45 -43.89
N LYS A 514 -18.01 -2.45 -43.49
CA LYS A 514 -18.52 -3.10 -42.27
C LYS A 514 -19.37 -4.32 -42.56
N THR A 515 -19.57 -4.66 -43.83
CA THR A 515 -20.32 -5.85 -44.24
C THR A 515 -19.46 -7.10 -44.05
N LEU A 516 -20.01 -8.09 -43.35
CA LEU A 516 -19.40 -9.39 -43.13
C LEU A 516 -20.07 -10.43 -44.02
N VAL A 517 -19.26 -11.30 -44.62
CA VAL A 517 -19.72 -12.41 -45.46
C VAL A 517 -19.11 -13.70 -44.96
N ASP A 518 -19.95 -14.71 -44.78
CA ASP A 518 -19.53 -16.07 -44.48
C ASP A 518 -19.38 -16.83 -45.83
N ILE A 519 -18.18 -17.31 -46.13
CA ILE A 519 -17.81 -17.96 -47.40
C ILE A 519 -17.19 -19.32 -47.10
N ASN A 520 -17.53 -20.34 -47.89
CA ASN A 520 -16.81 -21.60 -47.89
C ASN A 520 -15.91 -21.67 -49.12
N ILE A 521 -14.60 -21.75 -48.90
CA ILE A 521 -13.60 -21.84 -49.99
C ILE A 521 -13.04 -23.25 -50.02
N GLU A 522 -13.02 -23.84 -51.21
CA GLU A 522 -12.35 -25.12 -51.47
C GLU A 522 -10.92 -24.85 -51.94
N ILE A 523 -9.93 -25.33 -51.19
CA ILE A 523 -8.50 -25.20 -51.53
C ILE A 523 -7.88 -26.60 -51.49
N GLY A 524 -7.36 -27.08 -52.63
CA GLY A 524 -6.73 -28.41 -52.71
C GLY A 524 -7.63 -29.57 -52.26
N GLY A 525 -8.96 -29.45 -52.42
CA GLY A 525 -9.95 -30.46 -52.01
C GLY A 525 -10.38 -30.39 -50.53
N VAL A 526 -9.98 -29.36 -49.77
CA VAL A 526 -10.43 -29.12 -48.39
C VAL A 526 -11.30 -27.87 -48.34
N ASN A 527 -12.53 -28.03 -47.85
CA ASN A 527 -13.45 -26.92 -47.61
C ASN A 527 -13.11 -26.20 -46.31
N LYS A 528 -12.78 -24.92 -46.39
CA LYS A 528 -12.55 -24.06 -45.23
C LYS A 528 -13.60 -22.94 -45.17
N PRO A 529 -14.37 -22.84 -44.09
CA PRO A 529 -15.25 -21.70 -43.85
C PRO A 529 -14.44 -20.49 -43.39
N PHE A 530 -14.61 -19.36 -44.07
CA PHE A 530 -14.03 -18.07 -43.73
C PHE A 530 -15.13 -17.03 -43.53
N ARG A 531 -14.98 -16.21 -42.49
CA ARG A 531 -15.79 -15.01 -42.30
C ARG A 531 -14.93 -13.80 -42.62
N VAL A 532 -15.24 -13.12 -43.71
CA VAL A 532 -14.42 -12.02 -44.23
C VAL A 532 -15.25 -10.78 -44.48
N THR A 533 -14.59 -9.63 -44.57
CA THR A 533 -15.24 -8.39 -45.00
C THR A 533 -15.56 -8.44 -46.49
N LEU A 534 -16.58 -7.70 -46.92
CA LEU A 534 -17.02 -7.69 -48.32
C LEU A 534 -15.91 -7.30 -49.31
N GLU A 535 -15.01 -6.39 -48.94
CA GLU A 535 -13.80 -6.05 -49.71
C GLU A 535 -12.95 -7.29 -50.06
N LYS A 536 -12.76 -8.20 -49.10
CA LYS A 536 -11.92 -9.40 -49.26
C LYS A 536 -12.59 -10.40 -50.20
N LEU A 537 -13.91 -10.54 -50.12
CA LEU A 537 -14.70 -11.35 -51.05
C LEU A 537 -14.59 -10.81 -52.48
N LEU A 538 -14.78 -9.51 -52.66
CA LEU A 538 -14.78 -8.89 -53.99
C LEU A 538 -13.42 -9.03 -54.69
N VAL A 539 -12.33 -8.85 -53.95
CA VAL A 539 -10.97 -9.10 -54.46
C VAL A 539 -10.82 -10.57 -54.87
N LEU A 540 -11.28 -11.50 -54.05
CA LEU A 540 -11.18 -12.94 -54.35
C LEU A 540 -12.02 -13.34 -55.58
N ASN A 541 -13.28 -12.91 -55.65
CA ASN A 541 -14.16 -13.16 -56.79
C ASN A 541 -13.58 -12.56 -58.08
N PHE A 542 -13.03 -11.35 -58.01
CA PHE A 542 -12.40 -10.73 -59.17
C PHE A 542 -11.20 -11.55 -59.67
N ILE A 543 -10.37 -12.06 -58.74
CA ILE A 543 -9.22 -12.91 -59.10
C ILE A 543 -9.71 -14.22 -59.73
N ASN A 544 -10.74 -14.85 -59.16
CA ASN A 544 -11.31 -16.10 -59.67
C ASN A 544 -11.96 -15.96 -61.06
N ASP A 545 -12.69 -14.87 -61.30
CA ASP A 545 -13.35 -14.61 -62.59
C ASP A 545 -12.36 -14.20 -63.68
N SER A 546 -11.19 -13.68 -63.30
CA SER A 546 -10.19 -13.21 -64.26
C SER A 546 -9.31 -14.36 -64.77
N SER A 547 -9.25 -14.54 -66.08
CA SER A 547 -8.40 -15.55 -66.75
C SER A 547 -6.90 -15.19 -66.80
N ILE A 548 -6.46 -14.18 -66.04
CA ILE A 548 -5.11 -13.64 -66.07
C ILE A 548 -4.27 -14.32 -64.97
N LYS A 549 -3.12 -14.90 -65.37
CA LYS A 549 -2.25 -15.67 -64.45
C LYS A 549 -1.63 -14.85 -63.31
N ASP A 550 -1.22 -13.61 -63.56
CA ASP A 550 -0.65 -12.72 -62.55
C ASP A 550 -1.38 -11.36 -62.58
N ILE A 551 -2.17 -11.08 -61.55
CA ILE A 551 -2.98 -9.86 -61.50
C ILE A 551 -2.24 -8.79 -60.70
N LYS A 552 -1.96 -7.65 -61.35
CA LYS A 552 -1.36 -6.49 -60.69
C LYS A 552 -2.39 -5.73 -59.86
N MET A 553 -1.95 -5.20 -58.72
CA MET A 553 -2.79 -4.45 -57.78
C MET A 553 -3.53 -3.27 -58.45
N GLY A 554 -2.90 -2.57 -59.41
CA GLY A 554 -3.52 -1.46 -60.13
C GLY A 554 -4.77 -1.84 -60.94
N ILE A 555 -4.83 -3.08 -61.46
CA ILE A 555 -5.98 -3.58 -62.23
C ILE A 555 -7.17 -3.83 -61.30
N ILE A 556 -6.91 -4.41 -60.12
CA ILE A 556 -7.92 -4.65 -59.09
C ILE A 556 -8.51 -3.33 -58.61
N MET A 557 -7.67 -2.34 -58.35
CA MET A 557 -8.11 -1.00 -57.92
C MET A 557 -9.00 -0.31 -58.95
N MET A 558 -8.61 -0.35 -60.23
CA MET A 558 -9.34 0.33 -61.29
C MET A 558 -10.72 -0.29 -61.54
N ASN A 559 -10.81 -1.63 -61.49
CA ASN A 559 -12.05 -2.35 -61.75
C ASN A 559 -13.02 -2.33 -60.56
N LEU A 560 -12.51 -2.51 -59.34
CA LEU A 560 -13.35 -2.55 -58.14
C LEU A 560 -13.63 -1.15 -57.56
N LYS A 561 -12.93 -0.11 -58.03
CA LYS A 561 -12.98 1.28 -57.51
C LYS A 561 -12.71 1.35 -56.00
N MET A 562 -11.78 0.54 -55.52
CA MET A 562 -11.44 0.44 -54.10
C MET A 562 -10.19 1.27 -53.73
N PRO A 563 -10.11 1.79 -52.49
CA PRO A 563 -8.89 2.42 -51.97
C PRO A 563 -7.71 1.43 -51.90
N LEU A 564 -6.50 1.94 -52.19
CA LEU A 564 -5.26 1.15 -52.18
C LEU A 564 -5.04 0.38 -50.87
N VAL A 565 -5.31 1.04 -49.74
CA VAL A 565 -5.08 0.48 -48.39
C VAL A 565 -5.93 -0.77 -48.14
N MET A 566 -7.17 -0.78 -48.61
CA MET A 566 -8.11 -1.90 -48.46
C MET A 566 -7.76 -3.08 -49.36
N VAL A 567 -7.37 -2.79 -50.61
CA VAL A 567 -6.93 -3.86 -51.54
C VAL A 567 -5.67 -4.52 -51.01
N LYS A 568 -4.70 -3.73 -50.52
CA LYS A 568 -3.47 -4.25 -49.94
C LYS A 568 -3.72 -5.10 -48.69
N SER A 569 -4.54 -4.62 -47.74
CA SER A 569 -4.87 -5.38 -46.53
C SER A 569 -5.60 -6.69 -46.85
N SER A 570 -6.46 -6.68 -47.88
CA SER A 570 -7.18 -7.86 -48.35
C SER A 570 -6.24 -8.89 -48.97
N LEU A 571 -5.31 -8.46 -49.82
CA LEU A 571 -4.32 -9.34 -50.44
C LEU A 571 -3.35 -9.91 -49.40
N GLU A 572 -2.85 -9.09 -48.46
CA GLU A 572 -2.02 -9.58 -47.35
C GLU A 572 -2.75 -10.58 -46.46
N PHE A 573 -4.06 -10.41 -46.24
CA PHE A 573 -4.88 -11.36 -45.49
C PHE A 573 -4.97 -12.71 -46.23
N TRP A 574 -5.31 -12.69 -47.52
CA TRP A 574 -5.42 -13.91 -48.31
C TRP A 574 -4.07 -14.61 -48.55
N ALA A 575 -2.98 -13.85 -48.59
CA ALA A 575 -1.62 -14.39 -48.62
C ALA A 575 -1.28 -15.13 -47.32
N LYS A 576 -1.64 -14.57 -46.16
CA LYS A 576 -1.44 -15.22 -44.85
C LYS A 576 -2.26 -16.51 -44.73
N GLU A 577 -3.45 -16.54 -45.29
CA GLU A 577 -4.32 -17.73 -45.32
C GLU A 577 -3.92 -18.75 -46.40
N ASN A 578 -2.84 -18.50 -47.14
CA ASN A 578 -2.34 -19.32 -48.26
C ASN A 578 -3.35 -19.53 -49.39
N VAL A 579 -4.28 -18.60 -49.57
CA VAL A 579 -5.25 -18.61 -50.68
C VAL A 579 -4.66 -17.96 -51.92
N LEU A 580 -3.79 -16.95 -51.73
CA LEU A 580 -3.09 -16.26 -52.81
C LEU A 580 -1.58 -16.41 -52.66
N ILE A 581 -0.88 -16.55 -53.80
CA ILE A 581 0.58 -16.53 -53.90
C ILE A 581 1.01 -15.26 -54.63
N GLU A 582 2.07 -14.62 -54.14
CA GLU A 582 2.74 -13.52 -54.82
C GLU A 582 3.72 -14.06 -55.88
N SER A 583 3.47 -13.75 -57.16
CA SER A 583 4.34 -14.11 -58.29
C SER A 583 4.54 -12.93 -59.23
N HIS A 584 5.80 -12.65 -59.60
CA HIS A 584 6.17 -11.61 -60.58
C HIS A 584 5.57 -10.20 -60.33
N GLY A 585 5.40 -9.81 -59.06
CA GLY A 585 4.79 -8.53 -58.69
C GLY A 585 3.26 -8.46 -58.90
N GLY A 586 2.63 -9.62 -59.06
CA GLY A 586 1.19 -9.82 -59.08
C GLY A 586 0.75 -10.92 -58.12
N TRP A 587 -0.56 -11.15 -58.06
CA TRP A 587 -1.18 -12.16 -57.21
C TRP A 587 -1.87 -13.22 -58.05
N ARG A 588 -1.74 -14.48 -57.64
CA ARG A 588 -2.40 -15.64 -58.25
C ARG A 588 -3.06 -16.52 -57.20
N LEU A 589 -4.08 -17.29 -57.59
CA LEU A 589 -4.69 -18.31 -56.74
C LEU A 589 -3.69 -19.44 -56.47
N ASN A 590 -3.70 -19.95 -55.24
CA ASN A 590 -2.99 -21.16 -54.88
C ASN A 590 -3.86 -22.37 -55.26
N GLU A 591 -3.52 -23.02 -56.38
CA GLU A 591 -4.22 -24.22 -56.89
C GLU A 591 -4.04 -25.44 -55.98
#